data_AF-A0A6M2E461-F1
#
_entry.id   AF-A0A6M2E461-F1
#
_cell.length_a   1.000
_cell.length_b   1.000
_cell.length_c   1.000
_cell.angle_alpha   90.00
_cell.angle_beta   90.00
_cell.angle_gamma   90.00
#
_symmetry.space_group_name_H-M   'P 1'
#
loop_
_entity.id
_entity.type
_entity.pdbx_description
1 polymer ?
#
loop_
_entity_poly.entity_id
_entity_poly.type
_entity_poly.pdbx_seq_one_letter_code
_entity_poly.pdbx_strand_id
1 'polypeptide(L)'
;KYYGDYDVEHDSDSVFAIFARFIGDALFDCPAHFFATLTARSGIPTYRYVFDHRPSFSLWPKSFGVAHSDDIYFLYGSASLIADKTKHTSVLDSDAGTLLSGIEVTEEEKSFSKELIRILYKFVKSGETRLAAAEQILAGLHFTKLPKRVSSNKLSPQRGHSTS
;
A
#
# COMPACT_ATOMS: atom_id res chain seq x y z
N LYS A 1 -6.43 25.13 0.75
CA LYS A 1 -6.11 25.55 -0.63
C LYS A 1 -6.62 24.49 -1.57
N TYR A 2 -7.45 24.87 -2.55
CA TYR A 2 -8.11 23.97 -3.50
C TYR A 2 -7.49 24.18 -4.89
N TYR A 3 -7.53 23.15 -5.75
CA TYR A 3 -6.89 23.17 -7.07
C TYR A 3 -7.40 24.29 -8.00
N GLY A 4 -8.66 24.74 -7.83
CA GLY A 4 -9.25 25.83 -8.60
C GLY A 4 -9.16 27.21 -7.94
N ASP A 5 -8.30 27.38 -6.94
CA ASP A 5 -8.06 28.68 -6.31
C ASP A 5 -7.16 29.53 -7.22
N TYR A 6 -7.70 30.61 -7.79
CA TYR A 6 -7.00 31.46 -8.77
C TYR A 6 -5.76 32.17 -8.19
N ASP A 7 -5.64 32.21 -6.86
CA ASP A 7 -4.54 32.86 -6.15
C ASP A 7 -3.36 31.91 -5.85
N VAL A 8 -3.38 30.67 -6.37
CA VAL A 8 -2.32 29.68 -6.18
C VAL A 8 -1.66 29.33 -7.51
N GLU A 9 -0.45 29.84 -7.72
CA GLU A 9 0.39 29.45 -8.84
C GLU A 9 0.93 28.02 -8.60
N HIS A 10 0.68 27.12 -9.55
CA HIS A 10 1.08 25.72 -9.47
C HIS A 10 2.20 25.44 -10.47
N ASP A 11 3.34 24.93 -10.00
CA ASP A 11 4.36 24.38 -10.88
C ASP A 11 3.93 23.01 -11.45
N SER A 12 4.58 22.59 -12.53
CA SER A 12 4.29 21.34 -13.25
C SER A 12 4.29 20.11 -12.35
N ASP A 13 5.23 20.02 -11.40
CA ASP A 13 5.36 18.87 -10.50
C ASP A 13 4.20 18.84 -9.49
N SER A 14 3.78 20.02 -9.01
CA SER A 14 2.62 20.14 -8.12
C SER A 14 1.32 19.72 -8.82
N VAL A 15 1.12 20.11 -10.09
CA VAL A 15 -0.05 19.69 -10.89
C VAL A 15 -0.04 18.19 -11.10
N PHE A 16 1.11 17.63 -11.47
CA PHE A 16 1.27 16.19 -11.65
C PHE A 16 0.98 15.43 -10.35
N ALA A 17 1.50 15.88 -9.21
CA ALA A 17 1.27 15.24 -7.92
C ALA A 17 -0.21 15.27 -7.50
N ILE A 18 -0.92 16.37 -7.75
CA ILE A 18 -2.37 16.47 -7.49
C ILE A 18 -3.13 15.49 -8.38
N PHE A 19 -2.80 15.43 -9.67
CA PHE A 19 -3.45 14.51 -10.61
C PHE A 19 -3.16 13.05 -10.28
N ALA A 20 -1.92 12.71 -9.93
CA ALA A 20 -1.52 11.37 -9.50
C ALA A 20 -2.27 10.94 -8.23
N ARG A 21 -2.43 11.83 -7.25
CA ARG A 21 -3.27 11.56 -6.06
C ARG A 21 -4.72 11.33 -6.42
N PHE A 22 -5.30 12.18 -7.26
CA PHE A 22 -6.69 12.03 -7.70
C PHE A 22 -6.93 10.68 -8.39
N ILE A 23 -6.07 10.29 -9.33
CA ILE A 23 -6.15 9.00 -10.02
C ILE A 23 -5.90 7.84 -9.05
N GLY A 24 -4.93 7.98 -8.15
CA GLY A 24 -4.63 7.00 -7.10
C GLY A 24 -5.82 6.73 -6.18
N ASP A 25 -6.47 7.80 -5.71
CA ASP A 25 -7.66 7.73 -4.87
C ASP A 25 -8.83 7.10 -5.63
N ALA A 26 -9.10 7.57 -6.86
CA ALA A 26 -10.25 7.15 -7.65
C ALA A 26 -10.17 5.70 -8.12
N LEU A 27 -8.98 5.24 -8.54
CA LEU A 27 -8.80 3.91 -9.12
C LEU A 27 -8.39 2.84 -8.11
N PHE A 28 -7.71 3.21 -7.02
CA PHE A 28 -7.11 2.23 -6.10
C PHE A 28 -7.56 2.42 -4.65
N ASP A 29 -7.22 3.53 -3.98
CA ASP A 29 -7.39 3.63 -2.52
C ASP A 29 -8.87 3.67 -2.10
N CYS A 30 -9.69 4.52 -2.72
CA CYS A 30 -11.12 4.61 -2.35
C CYS A 30 -11.88 3.32 -2.66
N PRO A 31 -11.76 2.68 -3.84
CA PRO A 31 -12.38 1.39 -4.11
C PRO A 31 -11.92 0.29 -3.13
N ALA A 32 -10.61 0.20 -2.84
CA ALA A 32 -10.07 -0.77 -1.90
C ALA A 32 -10.59 -0.53 -0.47
N HIS A 33 -10.65 0.73 -0.02
CA HIS A 33 -11.23 1.11 1.26
C HIS A 33 -12.70 0.73 1.36
N PHE A 34 -13.48 1.02 0.31
CA PHE A 34 -14.90 0.72 0.25
C PHE A 34 -15.14 -0.80 0.33
N PHE A 35 -14.43 -1.59 -0.48
CA PHE A 35 -14.52 -3.04 -0.46
C PHE A 35 -14.13 -3.62 0.91
N ALA A 36 -13.02 -3.16 1.49
CA ALA A 36 -12.58 -3.61 2.81
C ALA A 36 -13.59 -3.26 3.91
N THR A 37 -14.19 -2.07 3.83
CA THR A 37 -15.25 -1.65 4.77
C THR A 37 -16.49 -2.51 4.65
N LEU A 38 -16.96 -2.81 3.42
CA LEU A 38 -18.10 -3.69 3.21
C LEU A 38 -17.83 -5.11 3.74
N THR A 39 -16.65 -5.65 3.44
CA THR A 39 -16.22 -6.98 3.90
C THR A 39 -16.19 -7.05 5.44
N ALA A 40 -15.60 -6.04 6.09
CA ALA A 40 -15.56 -5.94 7.55
C ALA A 40 -16.96 -5.83 8.18
N ARG A 41 -17.86 -5.06 7.56
CA ARG A 41 -19.25 -4.89 8.01
C ARG A 41 -20.06 -6.18 7.93
N SER A 42 -19.74 -7.06 6.98
CA SER A 42 -20.33 -8.40 6.85
C SER A 42 -19.80 -9.41 7.88
N GLY A 43 -18.96 -8.98 8.83
CA GLY A 43 -18.44 -9.83 9.91
C GLY A 43 -17.19 -10.62 9.55
N ILE A 44 -16.70 -10.49 8.31
CA ILE A 44 -15.48 -11.13 7.81
C ILE A 44 -14.26 -10.40 8.41
N PRO A 45 -13.32 -11.10 9.07
CA PRO A 45 -12.07 -10.50 9.51
C PRO A 45 -11.33 -9.88 8.32
N THR A 46 -11.22 -8.56 8.30
CA THR A 46 -10.66 -7.81 7.16
C THR A 46 -9.46 -7.01 7.62
N TYR A 47 -8.39 -7.06 6.82
CA TYR A 47 -7.14 -6.37 7.06
C TYR A 47 -6.79 -5.57 5.80
N ARG A 48 -6.30 -4.35 6.01
CA ARG A 48 -5.82 -3.46 4.94
C ARG A 48 -4.40 -3.03 5.27
N TYR A 49 -3.55 -2.89 4.26
CA TYR A 49 -2.25 -2.27 4.41
C TYR A 49 -2.12 -1.03 3.53
N VAL A 50 -1.24 -0.12 3.92
CA VAL A 50 -0.68 0.93 3.06
C VAL A 50 0.82 0.66 2.96
N PHE A 51 1.33 0.57 1.74
CA PHE A 51 2.75 0.42 1.46
C PHE A 51 3.33 1.80 1.16
N ASP A 52 4.29 2.22 1.97
CA ASP A 52 4.92 3.54 1.99
C ASP A 52 6.45 3.40 2.08
N HIS A 53 7.01 2.44 1.34
CA HIS A 53 8.44 2.25 1.17
C HIS A 53 8.80 2.44 -0.30
N ARG A 54 9.65 3.42 -0.62
CA ARG A 54 10.14 3.58 -2.00
C ARG A 54 11.35 2.64 -2.20
N PRO A 55 11.29 1.68 -3.15
CA PRO A 55 12.43 0.82 -3.43
C PRO A 55 13.67 1.63 -3.84
N SER A 56 14.83 1.25 -3.32
CA SER A 56 16.13 1.85 -3.69
C SER A 56 16.42 1.74 -5.20
N PHE A 57 15.85 0.71 -5.83
CA PHE A 57 15.93 0.39 -7.25
C PHE A 57 14.68 0.79 -8.06
N SER A 58 13.82 1.65 -7.51
CA SER A 58 12.62 2.11 -8.23
C SER A 58 12.99 2.83 -9.53
N LEU A 59 12.40 2.39 -10.65
CA LEU A 59 12.65 2.92 -12.00
C LEU A 59 11.95 4.27 -12.24
N TRP A 60 11.05 4.66 -11.34
CA TRP A 60 10.26 5.88 -11.46
C TRP A 60 11.08 7.11 -11.06
N PRO A 61 10.76 8.32 -11.57
CA PRO A 61 11.34 9.55 -11.04
C PRO A 61 11.10 9.70 -9.54
N LYS A 62 12.02 10.32 -8.80
CA LYS A 62 11.89 10.53 -7.34
C LYS A 62 10.62 11.32 -6.96
N SER A 63 10.17 12.23 -7.82
CA SER A 63 8.96 13.03 -7.63
C SER A 63 7.68 12.19 -7.54
N PHE A 64 7.69 10.95 -8.05
CA PHE A 64 6.53 10.07 -7.99
C PHE A 64 6.32 9.46 -6.59
N GLY A 65 7.32 9.54 -5.70
CA GLY A 65 7.24 8.92 -4.38
C GLY A 65 7.18 7.40 -4.47
N VAL A 66 6.23 6.76 -3.81
CA VAL A 66 5.98 5.31 -3.90
C VAL A 66 4.99 5.07 -5.04
N ALA A 67 5.43 4.40 -6.09
CA ALA A 67 4.65 4.20 -7.29
C ALA A 67 3.80 2.92 -7.21
N HIS A 68 2.83 2.82 -8.12
CA HIS A 68 2.03 1.61 -8.26
C HIS A 68 2.93 0.40 -8.55
N SER A 69 2.66 -0.72 -7.87
CA SER A 69 3.40 -1.99 -7.96
C SER A 69 4.80 -2.01 -7.36
N ASP A 70 5.25 -0.94 -6.67
CA ASP A 70 6.53 -0.96 -5.95
C ASP A 70 6.55 -2.02 -4.82
N ASP A 71 5.39 -2.44 -4.32
CA ASP A 71 5.23 -3.44 -3.25
C ASP A 71 5.43 -4.89 -3.73
N ILE A 72 5.16 -5.18 -5.01
CA ILE A 72 5.21 -6.53 -5.58
C ILE A 72 6.60 -7.16 -5.39
N TYR A 73 7.67 -6.39 -5.59
CA TYR A 73 9.03 -6.91 -5.47
C TYR A 73 9.34 -7.48 -4.09
N PHE A 74 8.73 -6.90 -3.05
CA PHE A 74 8.92 -7.29 -1.66
C PHE A 74 7.96 -8.42 -1.24
N LEU A 75 6.71 -8.37 -1.67
CA LEU A 75 5.66 -9.35 -1.30
C LEU A 75 5.93 -10.75 -1.86
N TYR A 76 6.52 -10.85 -3.05
CA TYR A 76 6.81 -12.13 -3.72
C TYR A 76 8.20 -12.69 -3.40
N GLY A 77 9.01 -11.96 -2.61
CA GLY A 77 10.39 -12.35 -2.29
C GLY A 77 11.38 -12.23 -3.44
N SER A 78 10.94 -11.72 -4.60
CA SER A 78 11.80 -11.41 -5.74
C SER A 78 12.97 -10.50 -5.37
N ALA A 79 12.78 -9.58 -4.42
CA ALA A 79 13.86 -8.72 -3.90
C ALA A 79 15.09 -9.52 -3.39
N SER A 80 14.88 -10.71 -2.81
CA SER A 80 15.98 -11.58 -2.38
C SER A 80 16.51 -12.51 -3.49
N LEU A 81 15.78 -12.64 -4.60
CA LEU A 81 16.02 -13.62 -5.65
C LEU A 81 16.57 -13.02 -6.95
N ILE A 82 16.38 -11.72 -7.18
CA ILE A 82 16.85 -11.03 -8.39
C ILE A 82 18.39 -11.04 -8.47
N ALA A 83 19.08 -11.00 -7.33
CA ALA A 83 20.54 -11.07 -7.26
C ALA A 83 21.09 -12.53 -7.25
N ASP A 84 20.22 -13.54 -7.21
CA ASP A 84 20.63 -14.95 -7.14
C ASP A 84 20.99 -15.50 -8.53
N LYS A 85 22.30 -15.50 -8.81
CA LYS A 85 22.89 -15.99 -10.06
C LYS A 85 22.85 -17.50 -10.23
N THR A 86 22.42 -18.26 -9.21
CA THR A 86 22.41 -19.73 -9.22
C THR A 86 21.10 -20.33 -9.74
N LYS A 87 20.12 -19.48 -10.09
CA LYS A 87 18.82 -19.96 -10.57
C LYS A 87 18.80 -20.32 -12.04
N HIS A 88 18.09 -21.42 -12.34
CA HIS A 88 17.93 -21.99 -13.68
C HIS A 88 16.71 -21.47 -14.46
N THR A 89 16.06 -20.41 -13.98
CA THR A 89 14.98 -19.77 -14.75
C THR A 89 15.58 -19.08 -15.97
N SER A 90 15.08 -19.42 -17.16
CA SER A 90 15.44 -18.72 -18.39
C SER A 90 15.26 -17.22 -18.19
N VAL A 91 16.26 -16.45 -18.59
CA VAL A 91 16.25 -14.99 -18.51
C VAL A 91 14.96 -14.49 -19.18
N LEU A 92 14.11 -13.79 -18.42
CA LEU A 92 13.09 -12.91 -19.01
C LEU A 92 13.81 -12.05 -20.03
N ASP A 93 13.33 -12.01 -21.28
CA ASP A 93 13.83 -11.27 -22.45
C ASP A 93 15.09 -10.40 -22.26
N SER A 94 16.06 -10.42 -23.18
CA SER A 94 17.43 -9.87 -22.94
C SER A 94 17.47 -8.49 -22.28
N ASP A 95 16.51 -7.63 -22.63
CA ASP A 95 16.38 -6.26 -22.11
C ASP A 95 15.86 -6.25 -20.66
N ALA A 96 14.86 -7.08 -20.34
CA ALA A 96 14.38 -7.29 -18.98
C ALA A 96 15.43 -7.95 -18.09
N GLY A 97 16.19 -8.92 -18.63
CA GLY A 97 17.30 -9.56 -17.94
C GLY A 97 18.40 -8.57 -17.56
N THR A 98 18.76 -7.67 -18.48
CA THR A 98 19.75 -6.62 -18.25
C THR A 98 19.27 -5.64 -17.18
N LEU A 99 18.01 -5.18 -17.30
CA LEU A 99 17.41 -4.25 -16.34
C LEU A 99 17.34 -4.83 -14.92
N LEU A 100 16.92 -6.09 -14.79
CA LEU A 100 16.83 -6.77 -13.49
C LEU A 100 18.22 -7.10 -12.91
N SER A 101 19.22 -7.39 -13.75
CA SER A 101 20.58 -7.70 -13.29
C SER A 101 21.31 -6.52 -12.64
N GLY A 102 20.89 -5.28 -12.95
CA GLY A 102 21.42 -4.06 -12.36
C GLY A 102 20.74 -3.62 -11.06
N ILE A 103 19.74 -4.39 -10.57
CA ILE A 103 19.04 -4.07 -9.33
C ILE A 103 19.88 -4.50 -8.14
N GLU A 104 20.35 -3.51 -7.37
CA GLU A 104 20.97 -3.74 -6.07
C GLU A 104 19.93 -3.51 -4.96
N VAL A 105 19.52 -4.60 -4.31
CA VAL A 105 18.60 -4.54 -3.17
C VAL A 105 19.42 -4.43 -1.87
N THR A 106 19.08 -3.46 -1.03
CA THR A 106 19.75 -3.24 0.27
C THR A 106 19.45 -4.36 1.27
N GLU A 107 20.30 -4.54 2.29
CA GLU A 107 20.07 -5.57 3.31
C GLU A 107 18.82 -5.27 4.15
N GLU A 108 18.53 -3.99 4.38
CA GLU A 108 17.32 -3.50 5.03
C GLU A 108 16.08 -3.91 4.22
N GLU A 109 16.11 -3.73 2.90
CA GLU A 109 15.03 -4.13 1.98
C GLU A 109 14.84 -5.64 1.90
N LYS A 110 15.93 -6.42 1.96
CA LYS A 110 15.86 -7.89 2.06
C LYS A 110 15.22 -8.32 3.37
N SER A 111 15.56 -7.67 4.48
CA SER A 111 14.94 -7.94 5.79
C SER A 111 13.45 -7.59 5.77
N PHE A 112 13.12 -6.42 5.23
CA PHE A 112 11.74 -5.96 5.06
C PHE A 112 10.91 -6.92 4.19
N SER A 113 11.44 -7.37 3.06
CA SER A 113 10.78 -8.36 2.20
C SER A 113 10.53 -9.67 2.95
N LYS A 114 11.50 -10.16 3.74
CA LYS A 114 11.31 -11.37 4.56
C LYS A 114 10.20 -11.18 5.59
N GLU A 115 10.09 -10.00 6.19
CA GLU A 115 9.02 -9.68 7.13
C GLU A 115 7.65 -9.68 6.44
N LEU A 116 7.53 -9.01 5.30
CA LEU A 116 6.31 -8.99 4.48
C LEU A 116 5.82 -10.38 4.10
N ILE A 117 6.72 -11.23 3.61
CA ILE A 117 6.41 -12.62 3.27
C ILE A 117 5.93 -13.39 4.50
N ARG A 118 6.54 -13.18 5.67
CA ARG A 118 6.09 -13.81 6.93
C ARG A 118 4.68 -13.37 7.31
N ILE A 119 4.33 -12.09 7.14
CA ILE A 119 2.96 -11.61 7.41
C ILE A 119 1.98 -12.30 6.48
N LEU A 120 2.28 -12.30 5.17
CA LEU A 120 1.41 -12.91 4.16
C LEU A 120 1.25 -14.41 4.41
N TYR A 121 2.35 -15.11 4.72
CA TYR A 121 2.33 -16.52 5.09
C TYR A 121 1.47 -16.80 6.33
N LYS A 122 1.62 -15.99 7.39
CA LYS A 122 0.77 -16.11 8.60
C LYS A 122 -0.70 -15.90 8.27
N PHE A 123 -1.02 -14.90 7.46
CA PHE A 123 -2.39 -14.64 7.02
C PHE A 123 -2.97 -15.83 6.26
N VAL A 124 -2.22 -16.37 5.29
CA VAL A 124 -2.63 -17.56 4.52
C VAL A 124 -2.82 -18.79 5.43
N LYS A 125 -1.95 -18.96 6.43
CA LYS A 125 -1.97 -20.14 7.31
C LYS A 125 -3.08 -20.09 8.37
N SER A 126 -3.33 -18.92 8.96
CA SER A 126 -4.21 -18.82 10.15
C SER A 126 -5.22 -17.68 10.11
N GLY A 127 -5.21 -16.83 9.08
CA GLY A 127 -6.05 -15.62 9.02
C GLY A 127 -5.61 -14.51 9.99
N GLU A 128 -4.43 -14.63 10.58
CA GLU A 128 -3.86 -13.64 11.50
C GLU A 128 -2.75 -12.83 10.84
N THR A 129 -2.75 -11.52 11.09
CA THR A 129 -1.73 -10.57 10.59
C THR A 129 -0.97 -9.91 11.75
N ARG A 130 -0.71 -10.62 12.86
CA ARG A 130 -0.07 -10.03 14.05
C ARG A 130 1.41 -9.70 13.79
N LEU A 131 1.70 -8.41 13.73
CA LEU A 131 2.98 -7.80 14.03
C LEU A 131 2.80 -6.75 15.13
N ALA A 132 3.87 -6.42 15.85
CA ALA A 132 3.85 -5.25 16.72
C ALA A 132 3.66 -3.99 15.86
N ALA A 133 2.83 -3.05 16.30
CA ALA A 133 2.56 -1.81 15.55
C ALA A 133 3.84 -0.99 15.26
N ALA A 134 4.89 -1.16 16.07
CA ALA A 134 6.19 -0.50 15.89
C ALA A 134 7.01 -1.07 14.71
N GLU A 135 6.94 -2.39 14.45
CA GLU A 135 7.69 -3.03 13.35
C GLU A 135 7.11 -2.63 11.99
N GLN A 136 5.78 -2.55 11.91
CA GLN A 136 5.02 -2.07 10.75
C GLN A 136 5.42 -0.64 10.33
N ILE A 137 5.46 0.29 11.30
CA ILE A 137 5.77 1.70 11.05
C ILE A 137 7.23 1.88 10.61
N LEU A 138 8.17 1.14 11.21
CA LEU A 138 9.60 1.24 10.87
C LEU A 138 9.90 0.74 9.45
N ALA A 139 9.04 -0.08 8.88
CA ALA A 139 9.22 -0.68 7.57
C ALA A 139 8.41 0.00 6.44
N GLY A 140 7.78 1.15 6.71
CA GLY A 140 6.92 1.83 5.72
C GLY A 140 5.67 1.02 5.38
N LEU A 141 5.13 0.24 6.31
CA LEU A 141 3.98 -0.63 6.08
C LEU A 141 2.93 -0.45 7.17
N HIS A 142 1.79 0.15 6.85
CA HIS A 142 0.74 0.40 7.83
C HIS A 142 -0.38 -0.64 7.73
N PHE A 143 -0.37 -1.68 8.58
CA PHE A 143 -1.48 -2.64 8.65
C PHE A 143 -2.57 -2.17 9.62
N THR A 144 -3.80 -2.19 9.14
CA THR A 144 -5.00 -1.86 9.94
C THR A 144 -5.99 -3.00 9.88
N LYS A 145 -6.34 -3.54 11.06
CA LYS A 145 -7.51 -4.42 11.20
C LYS A 145 -8.76 -3.55 11.27
N LEU A 146 -9.69 -3.77 10.36
CA LEU A 146 -10.92 -2.99 10.34
C LEU A 146 -11.91 -3.48 11.42
N PRO A 147 -12.62 -2.56 12.11
CA PRO A 147 -13.57 -2.93 13.14
C PRO A 147 -14.75 -3.70 12.54
N LYS A 148 -15.19 -4.76 13.22
CA LYS A 148 -16.49 -5.39 12.94
C LYS A 148 -17.60 -4.44 13.36
N ARG A 149 -18.73 -4.46 12.64
CA ARG A 149 -19.91 -3.62 12.93
C ARG A 149 -20.20 -3.55 14.44
N VAL A 150 -20.11 -2.37 15.03
CA VAL A 150 -20.84 -2.06 16.27
C VAL A 150 -22.29 -1.89 15.85
N SER A 151 -23.20 -2.65 16.46
CA SER A 151 -24.65 -2.50 16.29
C SER A 151 -25.01 -1.01 16.33
N SER A 152 -25.61 -0.52 15.25
CA SER A 152 -26.17 0.83 15.16
C SER A 152 -27.45 0.90 16.00
N ASN A 153 -27.32 0.74 17.31
CA ASN A 153 -28.35 1.06 18.31
C ASN A 153 -28.05 2.38 19.04
N LYS A 154 -27.18 3.23 18.47
CA LYS A 154 -26.98 4.62 18.90
C LYS A 154 -26.97 5.56 17.69
N LEU A 155 -28.00 5.54 16.86
CA LEU A 155 -28.54 6.79 16.36
C LEU A 155 -29.92 6.93 16.99
N SER A 156 -29.96 7.66 18.10
CA SER A 156 -31.23 8.17 18.61
C SER A 156 -31.85 9.03 17.50
N PRO A 157 -33.11 8.79 17.11
CA PRO A 157 -33.82 9.74 16.29
C PRO A 157 -34.08 10.97 17.17
N GLN A 158 -33.35 12.06 16.93
CA GLN A 158 -33.75 13.37 17.43
C GLN A 158 -35.09 13.71 16.78
N ARG A 159 -36.16 13.33 17.47
CA ARG A 159 -37.55 13.55 17.09
C ARG A 159 -38.04 14.78 17.85
N GLY A 160 -38.14 15.91 17.14
CA GLY A 160 -39.20 16.91 17.29
C GLY A 160 -39.21 17.88 18.50
N HIS A 161 -39.40 19.15 18.14
CA HIS A 161 -40.08 20.24 18.87
C HIS A 161 -39.37 20.94 20.04
N SER A 162 -39.07 22.23 19.86
CA SER A 162 -39.92 23.31 20.39
C SER A 162 -39.49 24.68 19.86
N THR A 163 -40.46 25.42 19.35
CA THR A 163 -40.46 26.88 19.21
C THR A 163 -40.21 27.58 20.54
N SER A 164 -39.46 28.68 20.51
CA SER A 164 -39.76 29.99 21.14
C SER A 164 -38.78 31.02 20.59
#